data_AF-Q4SLV7-F1
#
_entry.id   AF-Q4SLV7-F1
#
_cell.length_a   1.000
_cell.length_b   1.000
_cell.length_c   1.000
_cell.angle_alpha   90.00
_cell.angle_beta   90.00
_cell.angle_gamma   90.00
#
_symmetry.space_group_name_H-M   'P 1'
#
loop_
_entity.id
_entity.type
_entity.pdbx_description
1 polymer ?
#
loop_
_entity_poly.entity_id
_entity_poly.type
_entity_poly.pdbx_seq_one_letter_code
_entity_poly.pdbx_strand_id
1 'polypeptide(L)'
;MLEPLKKQLRKLDKTREQWEETRTYIQTQAVENEKAIREEFDKLHSFLVEEERNRLKVLRQEEEIKKQVMTEKLKTLTEKIESLSATISDVETTLKEKDLPFLMEYKQTKKRARCSLHEPECIRDILINSAKHLGSLRFGVWNKMVASVKCAPFVLDPNTAQSNLRFSEELTCVQYSSKRALPDNPERCTSRVCVLGATGFTSGKHSWTVDVGQGKDWYIGAAAESIKRKTAVFLNPAEGFWVIGLCNGDTFWAQTAPRVKLALKQKPERITVKLDYDKGKVVFINAEDSTTIHTFSDKFVERIFPYFSPGLYKDGKTSSPLTVCPQKITVNVE
;
A
#
# COMPACT_ATOMS: atom_id res chain seq x y z
N MET A 1 -34.04 12.04 -53.75
CA MET A 1 -32.98 11.00 -53.86
C MET A 1 -31.67 11.37 -53.15
N LEU A 2 -31.23 12.63 -53.12
CA LEU A 2 -29.95 13.04 -52.48
C LEU A 2 -30.01 13.18 -50.95
N GLU A 3 -31.20 13.37 -50.37
CA GLU A 3 -31.35 13.65 -48.93
C GLU A 3 -30.87 12.51 -48.01
N PRO A 4 -31.16 11.22 -48.30
CA PRO A 4 -30.59 10.11 -47.53
C PRO A 4 -29.05 10.07 -47.57
N LEU A 5 -28.46 10.38 -48.73
CA LEU A 5 -27.00 10.41 -48.90
C LEU A 5 -26.35 11.57 -48.13
N LYS A 6 -26.95 12.76 -48.16
CA LYS A 6 -26.51 13.91 -47.35
C LYS A 6 -26.57 13.60 -45.85
N LYS A 7 -27.63 12.91 -45.40
CA LYS A 7 -27.77 12.46 -44.01
C LYS A 7 -26.69 11.44 -43.63
N GLN A 8 -26.37 10.50 -44.51
CA GLN A 8 -25.28 9.54 -44.29
C GLN A 8 -23.92 10.23 -44.23
N LEU A 9 -23.62 11.17 -45.13
CA LEU A 9 -22.38 11.93 -45.14
C LEU A 9 -22.18 12.69 -43.82
N ARG A 10 -23.19 13.42 -43.35
CA ARG A 10 -23.14 14.11 -42.04
C ARG A 10 -22.87 13.16 -40.87
N LYS A 11 -23.44 11.95 -40.90
CA LYS A 11 -23.19 10.93 -39.86
C LYS A 11 -21.73 10.47 -39.90
N LEU A 12 -21.19 10.24 -41.09
CA LEU A 12 -19.79 9.82 -41.27
C LEU A 12 -18.82 10.93 -40.85
N ASP A 13 -19.06 12.19 -41.23
CA ASP A 13 -18.23 13.33 -40.82
C ASP A 13 -18.20 13.49 -39.30
N LYS A 14 -19.37 13.43 -38.63
CA LYS A 14 -19.45 13.47 -37.16
C LYS A 14 -18.72 12.30 -36.51
N THR A 15 -18.80 11.11 -37.11
CA THR A 15 -18.10 9.91 -36.59
C THR A 15 -16.58 10.07 -36.74
N ARG A 16 -16.11 10.63 -37.85
CA ARG A 16 -14.69 10.94 -38.08
C ARG A 16 -14.16 11.90 -37.01
N GLU A 17 -14.87 13.00 -36.74
CA GLU A 17 -14.50 13.96 -35.70
C GLU A 17 -14.40 13.30 -34.32
N GLN A 18 -15.41 12.50 -33.95
CA GLN A 18 -15.40 11.75 -32.68
C GLN A 18 -14.23 10.74 -32.58
N TRP A 19 -13.89 10.09 -33.69
CA TRP A 19 -12.76 9.16 -33.73
C TRP A 19 -11.41 9.87 -33.67
N GLU A 20 -11.29 11.07 -34.23
CA GLU A 20 -10.10 11.91 -34.10
C GLU A 20 -9.91 12.42 -32.67
N GLU A 21 -10.98 12.84 -32.00
CA GLU A 21 -10.98 13.16 -30.57
C GLU A 21 -10.56 11.95 -29.73
N THR A 22 -11.15 10.79 -30.01
CA THR A 22 -10.83 9.53 -29.31
C THR A 22 -9.37 9.14 -29.51
N ARG A 23 -8.85 9.24 -30.74
CA ARG A 23 -7.42 8.97 -31.04
C ARG A 23 -6.50 9.88 -30.24
N THR A 24 -6.82 11.17 -30.20
CA THR A 24 -6.04 12.16 -29.44
C THR A 24 -6.09 11.85 -27.94
N TYR A 25 -7.28 11.51 -27.43
CA TYR A 25 -7.45 11.14 -26.03
C TYR A 25 -6.67 9.88 -25.64
N ILE A 26 -6.65 8.84 -26.51
CA ILE A 26 -5.85 7.62 -26.30
C ILE A 26 -4.37 7.98 -26.13
N GLN A 27 -3.84 8.88 -26.96
CA GLN A 27 -2.45 9.33 -26.87
C GLN A 27 -2.18 10.06 -25.55
N THR A 28 -3.04 11.01 -25.17
CA THR A 28 -2.93 11.74 -23.89
C THR A 28 -2.98 10.78 -22.70
N GLN A 29 -3.94 9.86 -22.68
CA GLN A 29 -4.10 8.89 -21.61
C GLN A 29 -2.89 7.95 -21.50
N ALA A 30 -2.30 7.53 -22.62
CA ALA A 30 -1.10 6.70 -22.63
C ALA A 30 0.09 7.44 -21.98
N VAL A 31 0.29 8.71 -22.33
CA VAL A 31 1.35 9.54 -21.74
C VAL A 31 1.13 9.79 -20.24
N GLU A 32 -0.11 10.09 -19.84
CA GLU A 32 -0.46 10.27 -18.42
C GLU A 32 -0.23 8.99 -17.61
N ASN A 33 -0.66 7.83 -18.14
CA ASN A 33 -0.45 6.53 -17.49
C ASN A 33 1.04 6.16 -17.43
N GLU A 34 1.80 6.40 -18.50
CA GLU A 34 3.24 6.16 -18.53
C GLU A 34 3.96 7.00 -17.47
N LYS A 35 3.58 8.27 -17.34
CA LYS A 35 4.11 9.15 -16.29
C LYS A 35 3.80 8.61 -14.89
N ALA A 36 2.55 8.25 -14.61
CA ALA A 36 2.14 7.71 -13.32
C ALA A 36 2.88 6.39 -12.99
N ILE A 37 3.05 5.50 -13.98
CA ILE A 37 3.84 4.27 -13.82
C ILE A 37 5.28 4.60 -13.41
N ARG A 38 5.93 5.54 -14.09
CA ARG A 38 7.31 5.94 -13.74
C ARG A 38 7.39 6.52 -12.34
N GLU A 39 6.47 7.41 -11.97
CA GLU A 39 6.42 8.03 -10.64
C GLU A 39 6.27 6.98 -9.53
N GLU A 40 5.45 5.94 -9.71
CA GLU A 40 5.34 4.83 -8.76
C GLU A 40 6.63 4.00 -8.64
N PHE A 41 7.28 3.69 -9.77
CA PHE A 41 8.56 2.98 -9.75
C PHE A 41 9.67 3.81 -9.10
N ASP A 42 9.68 5.12 -9.29
CA ASP A 42 10.66 6.01 -8.66
C ASP A 42 10.48 6.05 -7.13
N LYS A 43 9.24 6.00 -6.63
CA LYS A 43 8.95 5.85 -5.19
C LYS A 43 9.53 4.54 -4.66
N LEU A 44 9.36 3.42 -5.38
CA LEU A 44 9.90 2.11 -5.00
C LEU A 44 11.44 2.06 -5.05
N HIS A 45 12.06 2.60 -6.09
CA HIS A 45 13.51 2.71 -6.18
C HIS A 45 14.10 3.53 -5.04
N SER A 46 13.49 4.69 -4.74
CA SER A 46 13.92 5.56 -3.63
C SER A 46 13.86 4.84 -2.29
N PHE A 47 12.79 4.07 -2.05
CA PHE A 47 12.67 3.22 -0.86
C PHE A 47 13.82 2.19 -0.77
N LEU A 48 14.11 1.49 -1.87
CA LEU A 48 15.15 0.45 -1.90
C LEU A 48 16.55 1.02 -1.63
N VAL A 49 16.88 2.15 -2.27
CA VAL A 49 18.14 2.87 -2.05
C VAL A 49 18.28 3.30 -0.59
N GLU A 50 17.20 3.81 0.00
CA GLU A 50 17.20 4.25 1.40
C GLU A 50 17.38 3.07 2.37
N GLU A 51 16.70 1.93 2.15
CA GLU A 51 16.86 0.74 2.98
C GLU A 51 18.27 0.13 2.84
N GLU A 52 18.83 0.10 1.63
CA GLU A 52 20.23 -0.32 1.40
C GLU A 52 21.20 0.59 2.17
N ARG A 53 21.05 1.91 2.03
CA ARG A 53 21.88 2.90 2.73
C ARG A 53 21.83 2.72 4.24
N ASN A 54 20.62 2.54 4.80
CA ASN A 54 20.44 2.32 6.23
C ASN A 54 21.08 1.03 6.71
N ARG A 55 20.99 -0.06 5.93
CA ARG A 55 21.64 -1.33 6.27
C ARG A 55 23.16 -1.24 6.24
N LEU A 56 23.73 -0.63 5.20
CA LEU A 56 25.17 -0.41 5.10
C LEU A 56 25.69 0.48 6.24
N LYS A 57 24.90 1.47 6.68
CA LYS A 57 25.24 2.30 7.84
C LYS A 57 25.35 1.46 9.13
N VAL A 58 24.39 0.56 9.38
CA VAL A 58 24.41 -0.32 10.56
C VAL A 58 25.62 -1.27 10.51
N LEU A 59 25.97 -1.80 9.34
CA LEU A 59 27.16 -2.63 9.17
C LEU A 59 28.45 -1.85 9.47
N ARG A 60 28.61 -0.64 8.91
CA ARG A 60 29.80 0.20 9.15
C ARG A 60 29.95 0.58 10.62
N GLN A 61 28.84 0.85 11.31
CA GLN A 61 28.87 1.14 12.75
C GLN A 61 29.34 -0.07 13.56
N GLU A 62 28.87 -1.28 13.21
CA GLU A 62 29.33 -2.51 13.87
C GLU A 62 30.82 -2.78 13.61
N GLU A 63 31.27 -2.58 12.37
CA GLU A 63 32.67 -2.69 11.98
C GLU A 63 33.55 -1.73 12.79
N GLU A 64 33.19 -0.45 12.85
CA GLU A 64 33.98 0.58 13.55
C GLU A 64 34.10 0.27 15.05
N ILE A 65 32.99 -0.07 15.70
CA ILE A 65 32.98 -0.44 17.13
C ILE A 65 33.90 -1.64 17.39
N LYS A 66 33.80 -2.69 16.57
CA LYS A 66 34.59 -3.91 16.76
C LYS A 66 36.07 -3.70 16.47
N LYS A 67 36.39 -2.90 15.45
CA LYS A 67 37.76 -2.49 15.12
C LYS A 67 38.39 -1.66 16.24
N GLN A 68 37.63 -0.73 16.83
CA GLN A 68 38.10 0.08 17.95
C GLN A 68 38.42 -0.79 19.17
N VAL A 69 37.52 -1.70 19.55
CA VAL A 69 37.75 -2.66 20.65
C VAL A 69 39.01 -3.49 20.40
N MET A 70 39.19 -4.00 19.18
CA MET A 70 40.38 -4.80 18.86
C MET A 70 41.67 -3.97 18.90
N THR A 71 41.61 -2.72 18.45
CA THR A 71 42.75 -1.79 18.49
C THR A 71 43.22 -1.53 19.92
N GLU A 72 42.28 -1.28 20.84
CA GLU A 72 42.58 -1.09 22.26
C GLU A 72 43.17 -2.35 22.90
N LYS A 73 42.59 -3.52 22.59
CA LYS A 73 43.07 -4.80 23.12
C LYS A 73 44.47 -5.15 22.60
N LEU A 74 44.76 -4.87 21.34
CA LEU A 74 46.10 -5.02 20.77
C LEU A 74 47.09 -4.08 21.46
N LYS A 75 46.74 -2.81 21.69
CA LYS A 75 47.61 -1.87 22.40
C LYS A 75 47.96 -2.36 23.80
N THR A 76 46.97 -2.76 24.60
CA THR A 76 47.20 -3.31 25.94
C THR A 76 48.04 -4.59 25.89
N LEU A 77 47.86 -5.44 24.87
CA LEU A 77 48.66 -6.65 24.72
C LEU A 77 50.11 -6.33 24.37
N THR A 78 50.34 -5.35 23.48
CA THR A 78 51.69 -4.86 23.14
C THR A 78 52.40 -4.33 24.38
N GLU A 79 51.75 -3.49 25.18
CA GLU A 79 52.31 -2.96 26.45
C GLU A 79 52.68 -4.09 27.42
N LYS A 80 51.84 -5.14 27.52
CA LYS A 80 52.13 -6.33 28.34
C LYS A 80 53.32 -7.14 27.79
N ILE A 81 53.40 -7.31 26.47
CA ILE A 81 54.52 -8.01 25.81
C ILE A 81 55.83 -7.25 26.05
N GLU A 82 55.82 -5.93 25.89
CA GLU A 82 57.00 -5.07 26.13
C GLU A 82 57.46 -5.15 27.59
N SER A 83 56.53 -5.01 28.54
CA SER A 83 56.82 -5.11 29.98
C SER A 83 57.38 -6.49 30.36
N LEU A 84 56.81 -7.57 29.82
CA LEU A 84 57.30 -8.92 30.05
C LEU A 84 58.68 -9.13 29.44
N SER A 85 58.90 -8.66 28.21
CA SER A 85 60.18 -8.79 27.51
C SER A 85 61.31 -8.04 28.23
N ALA A 86 61.02 -6.86 28.78
CA ALA A 86 61.95 -6.13 29.63
C ALA A 86 62.25 -6.91 30.92
N THR A 87 61.23 -7.47 31.57
CA THR A 87 61.41 -8.29 32.78
C THR A 87 62.27 -9.55 32.51
N ILE A 88 62.05 -10.23 31.38
CA ILE A 88 62.85 -11.39 30.98
C ILE A 88 64.30 -10.96 30.76
N SER A 89 64.52 -9.87 30.02
CA SER A 89 65.86 -9.34 29.74
C SER A 89 66.61 -8.98 31.03
N ASP A 90 65.96 -8.30 31.98
CA ASP A 90 66.53 -7.96 33.28
C ASP A 90 66.89 -9.21 34.10
N VAL A 91 66.02 -10.23 34.10
CA VAL A 91 66.31 -11.50 34.79
C VAL A 91 67.50 -12.22 34.14
N GLU A 92 67.58 -12.23 32.81
CA GLU A 92 68.69 -12.84 32.06
C GLU A 92 70.03 -12.12 32.29
N THR A 93 70.04 -10.79 32.42
CA THR A 93 71.26 -10.03 32.72
C THR A 93 71.75 -10.30 34.14
N THR A 94 70.88 -10.23 35.16
CA THR A 94 71.24 -10.55 36.55
C THR A 94 71.77 -11.98 36.69
N LEU A 95 71.20 -12.95 35.95
CA LEU A 95 71.67 -14.35 35.95
C LEU A 95 73.08 -14.53 35.36
N LYS A 96 73.57 -13.59 34.55
CA LYS A 96 74.93 -13.61 33.96
C LYS A 96 75.98 -12.93 34.85
N GLU A 97 75.58 -12.26 35.92
CA GLU A 97 76.50 -11.59 36.85
C GLU A 97 77.24 -12.61 37.76
N LYS A 98 78.48 -12.29 38.16
CA LYS A 98 79.34 -13.20 38.94
C LYS A 98 79.17 -13.05 40.46
N ASP A 99 79.04 -14.19 41.15
CA ASP A 99 79.23 -14.40 42.59
C ASP A 99 78.41 -13.51 43.55
N LEU A 100 78.92 -12.33 43.95
CA LEU A 100 78.41 -11.59 45.11
C LEU A 100 77.18 -10.69 44.82
N PRO A 101 77.14 -9.90 43.73
CA PRO A 101 75.98 -9.06 43.37
C PRO A 101 74.73 -9.89 43.04
N PHE A 102 74.91 -11.01 42.34
CA PHE A 102 73.83 -11.97 42.04
C PHE A 102 73.16 -12.50 43.31
N LEU A 103 73.96 -12.91 44.32
CA LEU A 103 73.45 -13.43 45.59
C LEU A 103 72.66 -12.38 46.39
N MET A 104 73.03 -11.09 46.29
CA MET A 104 72.29 -9.99 46.92
C MET A 104 70.93 -9.75 46.27
N GLU A 105 70.82 -9.84 44.94
CA GLU A 105 69.55 -9.59 44.21
C GLU A 105 68.67 -10.83 44.02
N TYR A 106 69.20 -12.04 44.21
CA TYR A 106 68.53 -13.31 43.92
C TYR A 106 67.10 -13.42 44.48
N LYS A 107 66.86 -12.96 45.71
CA LYS A 107 65.53 -12.98 46.33
C LYS A 107 64.52 -12.10 45.58
N GLN A 108 64.94 -10.93 45.09
CA GLN A 108 64.08 -10.04 44.32
C GLN A 108 63.88 -10.56 42.90
N THR A 109 64.93 -11.05 42.24
CA THR A 109 64.87 -11.64 40.89
C THR A 109 63.95 -12.86 40.86
N LYS A 110 64.04 -13.76 41.86
CA LYS A 110 63.14 -14.92 42.01
C LYS A 110 61.67 -14.50 42.24
N LYS A 111 61.43 -13.36 42.89
CA LYS A 111 60.07 -12.81 43.07
C LYS A 111 59.53 -12.24 41.76
N ARG A 112 60.35 -11.52 40.97
CA ARG A 112 59.98 -10.99 39.64
C ARG A 112 59.73 -12.10 38.62
N ALA A 113 60.58 -13.14 38.60
CA ALA A 113 60.42 -14.29 37.71
C ALA A 113 59.17 -15.14 38.01
N ARG A 114 58.59 -15.01 39.22
CA ARG A 114 57.34 -15.68 39.63
C ARG A 114 56.08 -14.87 39.30
N CYS A 115 56.18 -13.77 38.53
CA CYS A 115 55.02 -13.01 38.11
C CYS A 115 54.04 -13.92 37.35
N SER A 116 52.83 -14.08 37.91
CA SER A 116 51.72 -14.76 37.26
C SER A 116 51.09 -13.79 36.27
N LEU A 117 51.27 -14.03 34.97
CA LEU A 117 50.50 -13.34 33.96
C LEU A 117 49.13 -14.00 33.82
N HIS A 118 48.09 -13.17 33.82
CA HIS A 118 46.76 -13.66 33.51
C HIS A 118 46.68 -13.99 32.01
N GLU A 119 46.12 -15.15 31.65
CA GLU A 119 45.86 -15.50 30.26
C GLU A 119 45.10 -14.39 29.51
N PRO A 120 45.36 -14.20 28.20
CA PRO A 120 44.61 -13.25 27.39
C PRO A 120 43.11 -13.51 27.48
N GLU A 121 42.34 -12.43 27.62
CA GLU A 121 40.88 -12.49 27.70
C GLU A 121 40.27 -12.96 26.37
N CYS A 122 39.28 -13.87 26.45
CA CYS A 122 38.47 -14.26 25.31
C CYS A 122 37.37 -13.22 25.06
N ILE A 123 37.37 -12.58 23.89
CA ILE A 123 36.36 -11.58 23.53
C ILE A 123 35.22 -12.24 22.75
N ARG A 124 34.06 -12.33 23.38
CA ARG A 124 32.82 -12.81 22.73
C ARG A 124 32.28 -11.78 21.75
N ASP A 125 31.59 -12.26 20.71
CA ASP A 125 30.90 -11.44 19.70
C ASP A 125 31.75 -10.40 18.95
N ILE A 126 33.08 -10.60 18.91
CA ILE A 126 34.01 -9.65 18.28
C ILE A 126 33.97 -9.64 16.75
N LEU A 127 33.51 -10.73 16.11
CA LEU A 127 33.39 -10.83 14.65
C LEU A 127 32.07 -10.24 14.17
N ILE A 128 32.03 -9.75 12.93
CA ILE A 128 30.79 -9.24 12.30
C ILE A 128 29.68 -10.29 12.36
N ASN A 129 28.51 -9.89 12.87
CA ASN A 129 27.35 -10.76 12.95
C ASN A 129 26.67 -10.86 11.57
N SER A 130 27.21 -11.72 10.70
CA SER A 130 26.69 -11.92 9.34
C SER A 130 25.22 -12.34 9.33
N ALA A 131 24.77 -13.13 10.31
CA ALA A 131 23.38 -13.55 10.42
C ALA A 131 22.42 -12.36 10.63
N LYS A 132 22.82 -11.35 11.43
CA LYS A 132 22.05 -10.11 11.64
C LYS A 132 21.91 -9.26 10.37
N HIS A 133 22.93 -9.26 9.50
CA HIS A 133 22.96 -8.43 8.30
C HIS A 133 22.34 -9.11 7.08
N LEU A 134 22.57 -10.41 6.91
CA LEU A 134 22.19 -11.16 5.71
C LEU A 134 21.00 -12.11 5.93
N GLY A 135 20.72 -12.46 7.19
CA GLY A 135 19.62 -13.35 7.55
C GLY A 135 18.28 -12.82 7.04
N SER A 136 17.65 -13.57 6.14
CA SER A 136 16.37 -13.23 5.53
C SER A 136 16.29 -11.80 4.98
N LEU A 137 17.42 -11.25 4.50
CA LEU A 137 17.52 -9.84 4.09
C LEU A 137 16.43 -9.44 3.10
N ARG A 138 16.26 -10.22 2.02
CA ARG A 138 15.23 -9.95 0.99
C ARG A 138 13.83 -9.89 1.58
N PHE A 139 13.48 -10.86 2.43
CA PHE A 139 12.19 -10.92 3.10
C PHE A 139 12.01 -9.75 4.08
N GLY A 140 13.04 -9.36 4.82
CA GLY A 140 13.01 -8.21 5.72
C GLY A 140 12.78 -6.89 5.00
N VAL A 141 13.44 -6.67 3.85
CA VAL A 141 13.21 -5.49 3.00
C VAL A 141 11.79 -5.50 2.44
N TRP A 142 11.35 -6.64 1.90
CA TRP A 142 10.01 -6.77 1.35
C TRP A 142 8.91 -6.57 2.41
N ASN A 143 9.05 -7.13 3.62
CA ASN A 143 8.09 -6.92 4.71
C ASN A 143 7.97 -5.45 5.12
N LYS A 144 9.09 -4.72 5.16
CA LYS A 144 9.06 -3.28 5.40
C LYS A 144 8.33 -2.54 4.28
N MET A 145 8.55 -2.95 3.03
CA MET A 145 7.86 -2.40 1.87
C MET A 145 6.35 -2.66 1.93
N VAL A 146 5.92 -3.84 2.36
CA VAL A 146 4.49 -4.18 2.55
C VAL A 146 3.79 -3.18 3.46
N ALA A 147 4.45 -2.66 4.50
CA ALA A 147 3.87 -1.65 5.38
C ALA A 147 3.66 -0.28 4.69
N SER A 148 4.37 -0.01 3.58
CA SER A 148 4.24 1.22 2.79
C SER A 148 3.27 1.10 1.61
N VAL A 149 2.79 -0.10 1.29
CA VAL A 149 1.92 -0.36 0.15
C VAL A 149 0.47 -0.53 0.62
N LYS A 150 -0.46 0.10 -0.09
CA LYS A 150 -1.90 -0.10 0.10
C LYS A 150 -2.41 -1.11 -0.92
N CYS A 151 -3.14 -2.11 -0.47
CA CYS A 151 -3.83 -3.05 -1.35
C CYS A 151 -5.33 -2.80 -1.25
N ALA A 152 -5.95 -2.27 -2.31
CA ALA A 152 -7.40 -2.20 -2.38
C ALA A 152 -7.99 -3.50 -2.96
N PRO A 153 -9.20 -3.91 -2.53
CA PRO A 153 -9.86 -5.11 -3.06
C PRO A 153 -10.16 -5.02 -4.56
N PHE A 154 -10.30 -3.81 -5.08
CA PHE A 154 -10.40 -3.48 -6.50
C PHE A 154 -10.11 -1.98 -6.68
N VAL A 155 -9.99 -1.57 -7.93
CA VAL A 155 -9.92 -0.17 -8.35
C VAL A 155 -11.17 0.21 -9.14
N LEU A 156 -11.47 1.50 -9.21
CA LEU A 156 -12.55 2.06 -10.02
C LEU A 156 -12.10 2.19 -11.48
N ASP A 157 -13.04 2.08 -12.42
CA ASP A 157 -12.74 2.17 -13.86
C ASP A 157 -13.14 3.54 -14.44
N PRO A 158 -12.17 4.44 -14.74
CA PRO A 158 -12.43 5.73 -15.36
C PRO A 158 -13.13 5.66 -16.73
N ASN A 159 -13.06 4.54 -17.45
CA ASN A 159 -13.77 4.38 -18.73
C ASN A 159 -15.28 4.27 -18.54
N THR A 160 -15.72 3.69 -17.43
CA THR A 160 -17.14 3.61 -17.06
C THR A 160 -17.67 4.90 -16.43
N ALA A 161 -16.78 5.79 -16.00
CA ALA A 161 -17.12 6.95 -15.20
C ALA A 161 -17.81 8.06 -15.98
N GLN A 162 -18.82 8.66 -15.37
CA GLN A 162 -19.42 9.90 -15.88
C GLN A 162 -18.39 11.05 -15.86
N SER A 163 -18.48 11.97 -16.83
CA SER A 163 -17.47 13.02 -17.08
C SER A 163 -17.25 14.04 -15.96
N ASN A 164 -18.11 14.09 -14.94
CA ASN A 164 -17.98 14.97 -13.78
C ASN A 164 -17.27 14.29 -12.60
N LEU A 165 -16.67 13.13 -12.79
CA LEU A 165 -15.96 12.41 -11.73
C LEU A 165 -14.44 12.63 -11.83
N ARG A 166 -13.81 12.80 -10.66
CA ARG A 166 -12.35 12.80 -10.49
C ARG A 166 -11.93 11.68 -9.54
N PHE A 167 -10.73 11.14 -9.79
CA PHE A 167 -10.19 9.97 -9.11
C PHE A 167 -8.90 10.31 -8.35
N SER A 168 -8.56 9.51 -7.34
CA SER A 168 -7.19 9.47 -6.80
C SER A 168 -6.23 8.78 -7.75
N GLU A 169 -4.92 8.95 -7.53
CA GLU A 169 -3.83 8.30 -8.27
C GLU A 169 -4.00 6.76 -8.32
N GLU A 170 -4.30 6.12 -7.18
CA GLU A 170 -4.52 4.67 -7.09
C GLU A 170 -5.89 4.21 -7.61
N LEU A 171 -6.75 5.10 -8.13
CA LEU A 171 -8.11 4.79 -8.59
C LEU A 171 -9.03 4.14 -7.53
N THR A 172 -8.73 4.33 -6.25
CA THR A 172 -9.50 3.81 -5.11
C THR A 172 -10.50 4.82 -4.53
N CYS A 173 -10.41 6.08 -4.93
CA CYS A 173 -11.24 7.17 -4.44
C CYS A 173 -11.89 7.92 -5.60
N VAL A 174 -13.19 8.24 -5.47
CA VAL A 174 -13.94 9.00 -6.46
C VAL A 174 -14.76 10.10 -5.81
N GLN A 175 -14.86 11.23 -6.49
CA GLN A 175 -15.62 12.38 -6.02
C GLN A 175 -16.14 13.19 -7.21
N TYR A 176 -17.20 13.97 -6.96
CA TYR A 176 -17.74 14.88 -7.96
C TYR A 176 -16.78 16.05 -8.23
N SER A 177 -16.82 16.55 -9.46
CA SER A 177 -15.93 17.59 -9.98
C SER A 177 -16.53 18.29 -11.21
N SER A 178 -15.77 19.24 -11.76
CA SER A 178 -16.11 19.86 -13.04
C SER A 178 -16.12 18.85 -14.18
N LYS A 179 -16.95 19.11 -15.18
CA LYS A 179 -17.05 18.26 -16.36
C LYS A 179 -15.72 18.26 -17.11
N ARG A 180 -15.15 17.07 -17.32
CA ARG A 180 -13.99 16.84 -18.18
C ARG A 180 -14.44 16.55 -19.61
N ALA A 181 -13.63 16.98 -20.59
CA ALA A 181 -13.80 16.58 -21.98
C ALA A 181 -13.26 15.15 -22.14
N LEU A 182 -14.16 14.16 -22.10
CA LEU A 182 -13.85 12.75 -22.30
C LEU A 182 -14.55 12.27 -23.57
N PRO A 183 -13.91 11.43 -24.39
CA PRO A 183 -14.59 10.80 -25.52
C PRO A 183 -15.71 9.88 -24.99
N ASP A 184 -16.78 9.80 -25.78
CA ASP A 184 -17.85 8.84 -25.50
C ASP A 184 -17.39 7.42 -25.85
N ASN A 185 -17.84 6.45 -25.07
CA ASN A 185 -17.61 5.03 -25.30
C ASN A 185 -18.85 4.26 -24.79
N PRO A 186 -19.09 3.01 -25.24
CA PRO A 186 -20.26 2.24 -24.81
C PRO A 186 -20.33 2.01 -23.29
N GLU A 187 -19.19 1.81 -22.64
CA GLU A 187 -19.07 1.47 -21.23
C GLU A 187 -19.33 2.63 -20.27
N ARG A 188 -19.30 3.88 -20.75
CA ARG A 188 -19.43 5.10 -19.95
C ARG A 188 -20.87 5.32 -19.47
N CYS A 189 -21.02 5.45 -18.15
CA CYS A 189 -22.26 5.86 -17.51
C CYS A 189 -22.51 7.34 -17.77
N THR A 190 -23.50 7.66 -18.61
CA THR A 190 -23.93 9.05 -18.86
C THR A 190 -25.30 9.34 -18.25
N SER A 191 -26.07 8.32 -17.90
CA SER A 191 -27.40 8.45 -17.29
C SER A 191 -27.38 8.93 -15.84
N ARG A 192 -26.28 8.64 -15.12
CA ARG A 192 -26.09 8.99 -13.71
C ARG A 192 -24.62 9.35 -13.45
N VAL A 193 -24.38 10.14 -12.40
CA VAL A 193 -23.03 10.48 -11.92
C VAL A 193 -22.49 9.30 -11.12
N CYS A 194 -22.03 8.28 -11.83
CA CYS A 194 -21.53 7.04 -11.26
C CYS A 194 -20.32 6.48 -12.00
N VAL A 195 -19.69 5.50 -11.36
CA VAL A 195 -18.56 4.71 -11.85
C VAL A 195 -18.69 3.27 -11.35
N LEU A 196 -18.16 2.32 -12.11
CA LEU A 196 -18.08 0.91 -11.74
C LEU A 196 -16.65 0.54 -11.30
N GLY A 197 -16.53 -0.55 -10.56
CA GLY A 197 -15.24 -1.20 -10.34
C GLY A 197 -14.67 -1.75 -11.66
N ALA A 198 -13.34 -1.77 -11.80
CA ALA A 198 -12.64 -2.32 -12.97
C ALA A 198 -12.72 -3.86 -13.04
N THR A 199 -12.93 -4.52 -11.90
CA THR A 199 -13.14 -5.96 -11.82
C THR A 199 -14.58 -6.25 -11.42
N GLY A 200 -15.24 -7.11 -12.19
CA GLY A 200 -16.55 -7.66 -11.86
C GLY A 200 -16.46 -9.15 -11.51
N PHE A 201 -17.47 -9.64 -10.80
CA PHE A 201 -17.49 -10.96 -10.20
C PHE A 201 -18.56 -11.85 -10.85
N THR A 202 -18.22 -13.12 -11.08
CA THR A 202 -19.11 -14.12 -11.69
C THR A 202 -19.30 -15.37 -10.81
N SER A 203 -18.70 -15.42 -9.63
CA SER A 203 -18.80 -16.51 -8.66
C SER A 203 -18.18 -16.10 -7.33
N GLY A 204 -18.43 -16.86 -6.27
CA GLY A 204 -17.75 -16.74 -4.98
C GLY A 204 -18.27 -15.60 -4.09
N LYS A 205 -17.49 -15.29 -3.05
CA LYS A 205 -17.80 -14.26 -2.06
C LYS A 205 -16.77 -13.15 -2.09
N HIS A 206 -17.25 -11.92 -2.20
CA HIS A 206 -16.43 -10.73 -2.31
C HIS A 206 -16.87 -9.71 -1.26
N SER A 207 -15.92 -8.94 -0.75
CA SER A 207 -16.20 -7.93 0.28
C SER A 207 -15.29 -6.73 0.09
N TRP A 208 -15.88 -5.55 0.19
CA TRP A 208 -15.14 -4.29 0.21
C TRP A 208 -15.78 -3.32 1.20
N THR A 209 -14.95 -2.49 1.83
CA THR A 209 -15.40 -1.44 2.73
C THR A 209 -15.23 -0.11 2.02
N VAL A 210 -16.26 0.73 2.08
CA VAL A 210 -16.26 2.07 1.52
C VAL A 210 -16.32 3.07 2.66
N ASP A 211 -15.33 3.95 2.72
CA ASP A 211 -15.41 5.20 3.47
C ASP A 211 -16.30 6.17 2.69
N VAL A 212 -17.46 6.44 3.28
CA VAL A 212 -18.48 7.36 2.75
C VAL A 212 -18.32 8.78 3.30
N GLY A 213 -17.34 8.97 4.19
CA GLY A 213 -16.98 10.22 4.85
C GLY A 213 -18.16 10.97 5.45
N GLN A 214 -18.03 12.29 5.47
CA GLN A 214 -19.11 13.21 5.87
C GLN A 214 -20.03 13.59 4.69
N GLY A 215 -20.12 12.72 3.68
CA GLY A 215 -20.97 12.93 2.52
C GLY A 215 -22.44 13.16 2.91
N LYS A 216 -23.14 13.96 2.11
CA LYS A 216 -24.57 14.27 2.30
C LYS A 216 -25.47 13.61 1.26
N ASP A 217 -24.90 13.18 0.15
CA ASP A 217 -25.58 12.45 -0.91
C ASP A 217 -24.58 11.46 -1.51
N TRP A 218 -24.94 10.18 -1.60
CA TRP A 218 -24.15 9.16 -2.25
C TRP A 218 -24.94 7.87 -2.40
N TYR A 219 -24.51 7.02 -3.34
CA TYR A 219 -25.02 5.65 -3.50
C TYR A 219 -23.84 4.70 -3.71
N ILE A 220 -23.89 3.57 -3.00
CA ILE A 220 -22.90 2.49 -3.10
C ILE A 220 -23.61 1.13 -3.16
N GLY A 221 -22.96 0.15 -3.77
CA GLY A 221 -23.45 -1.21 -3.79
C GLY A 221 -22.91 -1.97 -4.98
N ALA A 222 -23.78 -2.76 -5.61
CA ALA A 222 -23.43 -3.58 -6.75
C ALA A 222 -24.36 -3.30 -7.93
N ALA A 223 -23.84 -3.48 -9.15
CA ALA A 223 -24.58 -3.32 -10.39
C ALA A 223 -24.28 -4.48 -11.35
N ALA A 224 -25.28 -4.91 -12.11
CA ALA A 224 -25.12 -5.90 -13.16
C ALA A 224 -24.33 -5.33 -14.35
N GLU A 225 -23.69 -6.21 -15.14
CA GLU A 225 -22.97 -5.81 -16.35
C GLU A 225 -23.87 -5.14 -17.40
N SER A 226 -25.10 -5.67 -17.53
CA SER A 226 -26.14 -5.27 -18.49
C SER A 226 -26.86 -3.96 -18.19
N ILE A 227 -26.53 -3.24 -17.11
CA ILE A 227 -27.22 -1.99 -16.77
C ILE A 227 -27.21 -1.00 -17.94
N LYS A 228 -28.33 -0.28 -18.13
CA LYS A 228 -28.40 0.75 -19.18
C LYS A 228 -27.58 1.97 -18.75
N ARG A 229 -26.51 2.24 -19.50
CA ARG A 229 -25.53 3.29 -19.16
C ARG A 229 -25.86 4.65 -19.76
N LYS A 230 -26.64 4.67 -20.85
CA LYS A 230 -26.91 5.88 -21.66
C LYS A 230 -28.28 6.50 -21.46
N THR A 231 -29.25 5.73 -21.00
CA THR A 231 -30.64 6.17 -20.82
C THR A 231 -30.98 6.29 -19.34
N ALA A 232 -32.02 7.06 -19.01
CA ALA A 232 -32.52 7.13 -17.64
C ALA A 232 -32.84 5.73 -17.11
N VAL A 233 -32.38 5.47 -15.88
CA VAL A 233 -32.55 4.20 -15.16
C VAL A 233 -32.99 4.47 -13.74
N PHE A 234 -33.81 3.61 -13.16
CA PHE A 234 -34.11 3.62 -11.74
C PHE A 234 -33.10 2.74 -11.00
N LEU A 235 -32.59 3.22 -9.86
CA LEU A 235 -31.79 2.36 -8.98
C LEU A 235 -32.75 1.38 -8.32
N ASN A 236 -32.83 0.16 -8.83
CA ASN A 236 -33.53 -0.96 -8.20
C ASN A 236 -33.05 -2.31 -8.77
N PRO A 237 -33.35 -3.44 -8.09
CA PRO A 237 -32.93 -4.76 -8.55
C PRO A 237 -33.43 -5.15 -9.95
N ALA A 238 -34.64 -4.74 -10.33
CA ALA A 238 -35.21 -5.07 -11.66
C ALA A 238 -34.45 -4.40 -12.81
N GLU A 239 -33.73 -3.31 -12.54
CA GLU A 239 -32.80 -2.67 -13.49
C GLU A 239 -31.33 -3.05 -13.24
N GLY A 240 -31.07 -4.05 -12.40
CA GLY A 240 -29.74 -4.59 -12.13
C GLY A 240 -28.94 -3.82 -11.09
N PHE A 241 -29.60 -3.11 -10.16
CA PHE A 241 -28.93 -2.37 -9.08
C PHE A 241 -29.31 -2.88 -7.69
N TRP A 242 -28.29 -3.23 -6.89
CA TRP A 242 -28.44 -3.57 -5.47
C TRP A 242 -27.64 -2.57 -4.65
N VAL A 243 -28.25 -1.41 -4.39
CA VAL A 243 -27.55 -0.24 -3.83
C VAL A 243 -28.31 0.35 -2.66
N ILE A 244 -27.57 0.90 -1.71
CA ILE A 244 -28.10 1.80 -0.68
C ILE A 244 -27.54 3.20 -0.92
N GLY A 245 -28.20 4.21 -0.37
CA GLY A 245 -27.71 5.57 -0.46
C GLY A 245 -28.15 6.45 0.69
N LEU A 246 -27.40 7.54 0.88
CA LEU A 246 -27.75 8.64 1.75
C LEU A 246 -28.33 9.76 0.89
N CYS A 247 -29.44 10.36 1.33
CA CYS A 247 -30.04 11.52 0.70
C CYS A 247 -30.20 12.64 1.72
N ASN A 248 -30.02 13.89 1.28
CA ASN A 248 -30.25 15.11 2.06
C ASN A 248 -29.47 15.20 3.40
N GLY A 249 -28.39 14.43 3.55
CA GLY A 249 -27.50 14.48 4.72
C GLY A 249 -27.83 13.50 5.84
N ASP A 250 -29.08 13.05 5.97
CA ASP A 250 -29.54 12.29 7.13
C ASP A 250 -30.41 11.06 6.81
N THR A 251 -30.94 10.96 5.59
CA THR A 251 -31.95 9.96 5.27
C THR A 251 -31.37 8.84 4.42
N PHE A 252 -31.28 7.64 5.00
CA PHE A 252 -30.78 6.45 4.32
C PHE A 252 -31.89 5.67 3.62
N TRP A 253 -31.59 5.16 2.43
CA TRP A 253 -32.52 4.39 1.61
C TRP A 253 -31.86 3.14 1.05
N ALA A 254 -32.54 2.00 1.15
CA ALA A 254 -32.32 0.89 0.25
C ALA A 254 -33.13 1.13 -1.03
N GLN A 255 -32.44 1.06 -2.17
CA GLN A 255 -33.02 1.29 -3.48
C GLN A 255 -33.76 0.04 -3.97
N THR A 256 -34.80 -0.36 -3.25
CA THR A 256 -35.78 -1.38 -3.64
C THR A 256 -36.90 -0.74 -4.47
N ALA A 257 -37.81 -1.55 -5.01
CA ALA A 257 -39.04 -1.08 -5.65
C ALA A 257 -40.26 -1.59 -4.87
N PRO A 258 -40.93 -0.77 -4.04
CA PRO A 258 -40.65 0.64 -3.71
C PRO A 258 -39.42 0.80 -2.80
N ARG A 259 -38.83 2.00 -2.75
CA ARG A 259 -37.66 2.30 -1.89
C ARG A 259 -37.99 2.12 -0.40
N VAL A 260 -37.06 1.53 0.36
CA VAL A 260 -37.22 1.29 1.80
C VAL A 260 -36.33 2.26 2.58
N LYS A 261 -36.93 3.01 3.52
CA LYS A 261 -36.19 3.91 4.42
C LYS A 261 -35.44 3.05 5.45
N LEU A 262 -34.15 3.31 5.64
CA LEU A 262 -33.30 2.59 6.58
C LEU A 262 -33.21 3.38 7.88
N ALA A 263 -33.63 2.75 8.99
CA ALA A 263 -33.53 3.33 10.32
C ALA A 263 -32.19 2.90 10.96
N LEU A 264 -31.21 3.79 10.97
CA LEU A 264 -29.89 3.56 11.56
C LEU A 264 -29.80 4.26 12.92
N LYS A 265 -29.21 3.58 13.91
CA LYS A 265 -28.98 4.16 15.26
C LYS A 265 -27.95 5.30 15.22
N GLN A 266 -26.93 5.14 14.37
CA GLN A 266 -25.85 6.09 14.15
C GLN A 266 -25.55 6.18 12.66
N LYS A 267 -25.03 7.34 12.23
CA LYS A 267 -24.56 7.53 10.85
C LYS A 267 -23.25 6.76 10.65
N PRO A 268 -23.19 5.74 9.77
CA PRO A 268 -21.94 5.04 9.50
C PRO A 268 -21.00 5.91 8.67
N GLU A 269 -19.72 5.97 9.05
CA GLU A 269 -18.65 6.59 8.24
C GLU A 269 -18.04 5.58 7.26
N ARG A 270 -18.10 4.29 7.59
CA ARG A 270 -17.65 3.19 6.74
C ARG A 270 -18.71 2.10 6.63
N ILE A 271 -18.93 1.65 5.40
CA ILE A 271 -19.91 0.60 5.08
C ILE A 271 -19.21 -0.52 4.35
N THR A 272 -19.34 -1.73 4.88
CA THR A 272 -18.87 -2.95 4.22
C THR A 272 -19.98 -3.52 3.35
N VAL A 273 -19.69 -3.69 2.06
CA VAL A 273 -20.55 -4.37 1.10
C VAL A 273 -20.01 -5.78 0.91
N LYS A 274 -20.85 -6.79 1.15
CA LYS A 274 -20.55 -8.20 0.90
C LYS A 274 -21.42 -8.71 -0.23
N LEU A 275 -20.79 -9.17 -1.31
CA LEU A 275 -21.43 -9.86 -2.41
C LEU A 275 -21.20 -11.37 -2.23
N ASP A 276 -22.25 -12.13 -1.97
CA ASP A 276 -22.24 -13.59 -2.06
C ASP A 276 -22.90 -13.96 -3.39
N TYR A 277 -22.06 -14.14 -4.43
CA TYR A 277 -22.56 -14.40 -5.77
C TYR A 277 -23.33 -15.71 -5.81
N ASP A 278 -22.76 -16.75 -5.19
CA ASP A 278 -23.28 -18.12 -5.23
C ASP A 278 -24.64 -18.24 -4.53
N LYS A 279 -24.86 -17.45 -3.47
CA LYS A 279 -26.16 -17.39 -2.76
C LYS A 279 -27.06 -16.25 -3.22
N GLY A 280 -26.63 -15.43 -4.16
CA GLY A 280 -27.46 -14.35 -4.67
C GLY A 280 -27.72 -13.25 -3.66
N LYS A 281 -26.73 -12.82 -2.86
CA LYS A 281 -26.91 -11.81 -1.81
C LYS A 281 -25.96 -10.63 -1.93
N VAL A 282 -26.49 -9.43 -1.67
CA VAL A 282 -25.71 -8.22 -1.40
C VAL A 282 -26.07 -7.71 0.00
N VAL A 283 -25.12 -7.77 0.92
CA VAL A 283 -25.30 -7.40 2.33
C VAL A 283 -24.51 -6.13 2.62
N PHE A 284 -25.17 -5.16 3.23
CA PHE A 284 -24.59 -3.91 3.70
C PHE A 284 -24.45 -3.95 5.21
N ILE A 285 -23.24 -3.69 5.71
CA ILE A 285 -22.89 -3.80 7.12
C ILE A 285 -22.23 -2.49 7.55
N ASN A 286 -22.64 -1.93 8.67
CA ASN A 286 -21.92 -0.85 9.31
C ASN A 286 -20.57 -1.39 9.80
N ALA A 287 -19.45 -0.85 9.29
CA ALA A 287 -18.14 -1.41 9.59
C ALA A 287 -17.74 -1.22 11.07
N GLU A 288 -18.40 -0.32 11.79
CA GLU A 288 -17.96 0.14 13.11
C GLU A 288 -18.52 -0.72 14.24
N ASP A 289 -19.78 -1.14 14.10
CA ASP A 289 -20.49 -1.98 15.08
C ASP A 289 -20.88 -3.36 14.50
N SER A 290 -20.50 -3.64 13.25
CA SER A 290 -20.85 -4.87 12.51
C SER A 290 -22.35 -5.14 12.36
N THR A 291 -23.20 -4.11 12.56
CA THR A 291 -24.65 -4.26 12.39
C THR A 291 -25.02 -4.34 10.92
N THR A 292 -25.95 -5.23 10.58
CA THR A 292 -26.47 -5.31 9.21
C THR A 292 -27.41 -4.14 8.95
N ILE A 293 -27.07 -3.32 7.96
CA ILE A 293 -27.87 -2.18 7.48
C ILE A 293 -29.01 -2.67 6.60
N HIS A 294 -28.70 -3.51 5.60
CA HIS A 294 -29.68 -4.03 4.66
C HIS A 294 -29.15 -5.28 3.94
N THR A 295 -30.04 -6.11 3.42
CA THR A 295 -29.70 -7.27 2.58
C THR A 295 -30.63 -7.33 1.38
N PHE A 296 -30.05 -7.33 0.19
CA PHE A 296 -30.75 -7.73 -1.02
C PHE A 296 -30.56 -9.24 -1.25
N SER A 297 -31.58 -9.89 -1.81
CA SER A 297 -31.51 -11.26 -2.30
C SER A 297 -32.05 -11.31 -3.72
N ASP A 298 -31.28 -11.88 -4.65
CA ASP A 298 -31.60 -11.93 -6.06
C ASP A 298 -30.84 -13.08 -6.75
N LYS A 299 -31.21 -13.45 -7.97
CA LYS A 299 -30.49 -14.46 -8.75
C LYS A 299 -29.53 -13.80 -9.72
N PHE A 300 -28.24 -13.86 -9.42
CA PHE A 300 -27.21 -13.38 -10.36
C PHE A 300 -27.00 -14.40 -11.48
N VAL A 301 -27.03 -13.92 -12.72
CA VAL A 301 -26.84 -14.73 -13.95
C VAL A 301 -25.75 -14.16 -14.86
N GLU A 302 -25.20 -13.01 -14.48
CA GLU A 302 -24.20 -12.28 -15.24
C GLU A 302 -23.15 -11.70 -14.27
N ARG A 303 -22.15 -11.01 -14.81
CA ARG A 303 -21.09 -10.39 -14.01
C ARG A 303 -21.65 -9.22 -13.21
N ILE A 304 -21.26 -9.14 -11.93
CA ILE A 304 -21.65 -8.07 -11.02
C ILE A 304 -20.44 -7.19 -10.69
N PHE A 305 -20.59 -5.88 -10.84
CA PHE A 305 -19.55 -4.89 -10.56
C PHE A 305 -19.85 -4.11 -9.28
N PRO A 306 -18.83 -3.72 -8.51
CA PRO A 306 -18.98 -2.66 -7.51
C PRO A 306 -19.50 -1.37 -8.16
N TYR A 307 -20.41 -0.68 -7.49
CA TYR A 307 -21.06 0.53 -7.97
C TYR A 307 -20.87 1.69 -6.99
N PHE A 308 -20.51 2.86 -7.53
CA PHE A 308 -20.24 4.08 -6.75
C PHE A 308 -20.87 5.31 -7.41
N SER A 309 -21.48 6.17 -6.60
CA SER A 309 -22.01 7.47 -7.01
C SER A 309 -21.83 8.48 -5.87
N PRO A 310 -20.86 9.41 -5.93
CA PRO A 310 -20.49 10.31 -4.83
C PRO A 310 -21.46 11.49 -4.59
N GLY A 311 -22.69 11.42 -5.11
CA GLY A 311 -23.69 12.49 -5.03
C GLY A 311 -23.31 13.75 -5.79
N LEU A 312 -24.28 14.67 -5.92
CA LEU A 312 -24.03 16.01 -6.45
C LEU A 312 -23.77 16.97 -5.28
N TYR A 313 -22.93 17.98 -5.48
CA TYR A 313 -22.82 19.07 -4.52
C TYR A 313 -23.10 20.42 -5.19
N LYS A 314 -24.08 21.14 -4.66
CA LYS A 314 -24.34 22.55 -4.92
C LYS A 314 -23.65 23.33 -3.79
N ASP A 315 -23.09 24.51 -4.09
CA ASP A 315 -22.52 25.49 -3.12
C ASP A 315 -20.99 25.63 -3.04
N GLY A 316 -20.24 25.39 -4.13
CA GLY A 316 -18.87 25.90 -4.28
C GLY A 316 -17.78 25.29 -3.39
N LYS A 317 -18.12 24.32 -2.52
CA LYS A 317 -17.19 23.49 -1.75
C LYS A 317 -17.00 22.13 -2.44
N THR A 318 -15.83 21.50 -2.23
CA THR A 318 -15.52 20.15 -2.73
C THR A 318 -16.49 19.12 -2.15
N SER A 319 -17.10 18.29 -3.01
CA SER A 319 -17.91 17.14 -2.60
C SER A 319 -17.08 16.15 -1.78
N SER A 320 -17.69 15.49 -0.79
CA SER A 320 -17.02 14.40 -0.06
C SER A 320 -16.73 13.22 -0.99
N PRO A 321 -15.52 12.66 -0.95
CA PRO A 321 -15.18 11.48 -1.74
C PRO A 321 -15.82 10.20 -1.19
N LEU A 322 -15.99 9.22 -2.07
CA LEU A 322 -16.16 7.82 -1.72
C LEU A 322 -14.81 7.11 -1.91
N THR A 323 -14.30 6.48 -0.85
CA THR A 323 -12.98 5.84 -0.89
C THR A 323 -13.09 4.36 -0.54
N VAL A 324 -12.56 3.49 -1.41
CA VAL A 324 -12.40 2.08 -1.12
C VAL A 324 -11.31 1.93 -0.07
N CYS A 325 -11.64 1.36 1.09
CA CYS A 325 -10.66 1.16 2.15
C CYS A 325 -9.64 0.09 1.75
N PRO A 326 -8.34 0.30 2.04
CA PRO A 326 -7.32 -0.72 1.79
C PRO A 326 -7.52 -1.93 2.72
N GLN A 327 -7.18 -3.09 2.21
CA GLN A 327 -7.09 -4.34 2.96
C GLN A 327 -5.73 -4.45 3.65
N LYS A 328 -5.73 -5.08 4.82
CA LYS A 328 -4.51 -5.41 5.54
C LYS A 328 -3.83 -6.59 4.82
N ILE A 329 -2.62 -6.38 4.33
CA ILE A 329 -1.79 -7.46 3.79
C ILE A 329 -1.21 -8.23 4.98
N THR A 330 -1.47 -9.53 5.04
CA THR A 330 -0.89 -10.46 6.02
C THR A 330 -0.17 -11.57 5.29
N VAL A 331 1.06 -11.83 5.69
CA VAL A 331 1.93 -12.83 5.08
C VAL A 331 1.96 -14.01 6.02
N ASN A 332 1.38 -15.13 5.61
CA ASN A 332 1.47 -16.38 6.34
C ASN A 332 2.71 -17.11 5.83
N VAL A 333 3.67 -17.37 6.71
CA VAL A 333 4.82 -18.24 6.44
C VAL A 333 4.43 -19.61 6.97
N GLU A 334 4.34 -20.59 6.08
CA GLU A 334 4.03 -22.00 6.41
C GLU A 334 5.23 -22.73 7.03
#